data_AF-A0A3M8UMN0-F1
#
_entry.id   AF-A0A3M8UMN0-F1
#
_cell.length_a   1.000
_cell.length_b   1.000
_cell.length_c   1.000
_cell.angle_alpha   90.00
_cell.angle_beta   90.00
_cell.angle_gamma   90.00
#
_symmetry.space_group_name_H-M   'P 1'
#
loop_
_entity.id
_entity.type
_entity.pdbx_description
1 polymer ?
#
loop_
_entity_poly.entity_id
_entity_poly.type
_entity_poly.pdbx_seq_one_letter_code
_entity_poly.pdbx_strand_id
1 'polypeptide(L)'
;MFGIIRPCRHRLSQNLRTEWMAHLCGLCLALRGEHGQFARVATNYDGLVISVLVEAQAGRSDGWRRTAGPCPLRGMRTASVAQGEGARLAATVSLVLASAKVRDHVADGDGALARRPVAAAARRVAGRWDRA
;
A
#
# COMPACT_ATOMS: atom_id res chain seq x y z
N MET A 1 -1.46 6.28 6.21
CA MET A 1 -1.40 6.11 4.74
C MET A 1 -1.16 7.47 4.12
N PHE A 2 -0.34 7.51 3.08
CA PHE A 2 -0.03 8.73 2.31
C PHE A 2 -0.63 8.62 0.89
N GLY A 3 -0.33 9.58 0.04
CA GLY A 3 -0.76 9.64 -1.35
C GLY A 3 -1.74 10.77 -1.63
N ILE A 4 -1.83 11.17 -2.89
CA ILE A 4 -2.57 12.36 -3.32
C ILE A 4 -4.03 12.01 -3.61
N ILE A 5 -4.30 10.83 -4.17
CA ILE A 5 -5.62 10.45 -4.68
C ILE A 5 -6.49 9.85 -3.56
N ARG A 6 -6.81 10.67 -2.55
CA ARG A 6 -7.65 10.23 -1.43
C ARG A 6 -9.14 10.31 -1.79
N PRO A 7 -9.89 9.19 -1.77
CA PRO A 7 -11.31 9.22 -2.09
C PRO A 7 -12.12 9.95 -1.01
N CYS A 8 -13.10 10.75 -1.44
CA CYS A 8 -14.09 11.31 -0.53
C CYS A 8 -15.09 10.22 -0.12
N ARG A 9 -14.99 9.75 1.13
CA ARG A 9 -15.83 8.66 1.66
C ARG A 9 -17.33 8.92 1.53
N HIS A 10 -17.75 10.18 1.61
CA HIS A 10 -19.16 10.59 1.49
C HIS A 10 -19.70 10.44 0.07
N ARG A 11 -18.82 10.41 -0.95
CA ARG A 11 -19.22 10.29 -2.37
C ARG A 11 -19.00 8.90 -2.96
N LEU A 12 -18.46 7.94 -2.19
CA LEU A 12 -18.36 6.56 -2.67
C LEU A 12 -19.65 5.79 -2.41
N SER A 13 -20.24 5.27 -3.50
CA SER A 13 -21.28 4.25 -3.42
C SER A 13 -20.81 3.03 -2.62
N GLN A 14 -21.74 2.25 -2.08
CA GLN A 14 -21.39 1.08 -1.27
C GLN A 14 -20.56 0.04 -2.05
N ASN A 15 -20.87 -0.15 -3.32
CA ASN A 15 -20.12 -1.05 -4.20
C ASN A 15 -18.68 -0.55 -4.37
N LEU A 16 -18.52 0.74 -4.67
CA LEU A 16 -17.18 1.33 -4.83
C LEU A 16 -16.37 1.30 -3.53
N ARG A 17 -17.01 1.46 -2.36
CA ARG A 17 -16.34 1.28 -1.06
C ARG A 17 -15.83 -0.15 -0.86
N THR A 18 -16.61 -1.14 -1.29
CA THR A 18 -16.26 -2.55 -1.17
C THR A 18 -15.07 -2.89 -2.06
N GLU A 19 -15.12 -2.45 -3.32
CA GLU A 19 -14.01 -2.61 -4.27
C GLU A 19 -12.75 -1.89 -3.79
N TRP A 20 -12.89 -0.63 -3.34
CA TRP A 20 -11.78 0.11 -2.77
C TRP A 20 -11.12 -0.63 -1.60
N MET A 21 -11.92 -1.18 -0.69
CA MET A 21 -11.41 -1.98 0.43
C MET A 21 -10.74 -3.27 -0.02
N ALA A 22 -11.24 -3.91 -1.08
CA ALA A 22 -10.63 -5.12 -1.65
C ALA A 22 -9.23 -4.84 -2.19
N HIS A 23 -9.04 -3.75 -2.94
CA HIS A 23 -7.74 -3.33 -3.44
C HIS A 23 -6.80 -2.87 -2.33
N LEU A 24 -7.30 -2.09 -1.36
CA LEU A 24 -6.51 -1.68 -0.19
C LEU A 24 -5.96 -2.89 0.58
N CYS A 25 -6.82 -3.86 0.85
CA CYS A 25 -6.42 -5.07 1.55
C CYS A 25 -5.48 -5.93 0.70
N GLY A 26 -5.70 -5.98 -0.62
CA GLY A 26 -4.82 -6.65 -1.58
C GLY A 26 -3.40 -6.09 -1.54
N LEU A 27 -3.26 -4.77 -1.66
CA LEU A 27 -2.00 -4.05 -1.53
C LEU A 27 -1.30 -4.32 -0.19
N CYS A 28 -2.01 -4.17 0.93
CA CYS A 28 -1.46 -4.42 2.26
C CYS A 28 -0.95 -5.86 2.41
N LEU A 29 -1.64 -6.83 1.81
CA LEU A 29 -1.22 -8.22 1.83
C LEU A 29 -0.07 -8.53 0.87
N ALA A 30 0.02 -7.86 -0.28
CA ALA A 30 1.15 -7.94 -1.19
C ALA A 30 2.42 -7.37 -0.53
N LEU A 31 2.33 -6.18 0.06
CA LEU A 31 3.41 -5.58 0.87
C LEU A 31 3.90 -6.53 1.96
N ARG A 32 2.98 -7.16 2.71
CA ARG A 32 3.35 -8.16 3.72
C ARG A 32 4.07 -9.35 3.09
N GLY A 33 3.52 -9.90 2.02
CA GLY A 33 3.98 -11.15 1.42
C GLY A 33 5.39 -11.02 0.85
N GLU A 34 5.69 -9.89 0.20
CA GLU A 34 6.94 -9.71 -0.56
C GLU A 34 8.01 -8.99 0.25
N HIS A 35 7.63 -8.06 1.12
CA HIS A 35 8.57 -7.18 1.82
C HIS A 35 8.45 -7.22 3.35
N GLY A 36 7.60 -8.10 3.88
CA GLY A 36 7.45 -8.39 5.30
C GLY A 36 6.43 -7.52 6.03
N GLN A 37 6.17 -7.83 7.31
CA GLN A 37 5.10 -7.20 8.08
C GLN A 37 5.22 -5.67 8.18
N PHE A 38 6.43 -5.15 8.32
CA PHE A 38 6.66 -3.72 8.44
C PHE A 38 6.35 -2.95 7.15
N ALA A 39 6.49 -3.58 5.97
CA ALA A 39 6.18 -2.95 4.68
C ALA A 39 4.70 -2.53 4.57
N ARG A 40 3.80 -3.11 5.39
CA ARG A 40 2.39 -2.69 5.45
C ARG A 40 2.22 -1.20 5.76
N VAL A 41 3.16 -0.57 6.46
CA VAL A 41 3.10 0.87 6.75
C VAL A 41 3.23 1.73 5.49
N ALA A 42 3.79 1.16 4.40
CA ALA A 42 3.90 1.82 3.11
C ALA A 42 2.59 1.80 2.29
N THR A 43 1.51 1.20 2.80
CA THR A 43 0.20 1.23 2.14
C THR A 43 -0.22 2.69 1.89
N ASN A 44 -0.49 3.02 0.63
CA ASN A 44 -0.86 4.37 0.21
C ASN A 44 -1.96 4.35 -0.86
N TYR A 45 -2.56 5.52 -1.07
CA TYR A 45 -3.69 5.70 -1.97
C TYR A 45 -3.30 5.60 -3.45
N ASP A 46 -2.13 6.10 -3.82
CA ASP A 46 -1.72 6.15 -5.23
C ASP A 46 -1.43 4.74 -5.77
N GLY A 47 -0.75 3.90 -4.98
CA GLY A 47 -0.56 2.48 -5.28
C GLY A 47 -1.87 1.72 -5.40
N LEU A 48 -2.87 2.02 -4.56
CA LEU A 48 -4.20 1.43 -4.68
C LEU A 48 -4.84 1.76 -6.04
N VAL A 49 -4.75 3.02 -6.48
CA VAL A 49 -5.25 3.43 -7.80
C VAL A 49 -4.54 2.67 -8.92
N ILE A 50 -3.22 2.48 -8.84
CA ILE A 50 -2.48 1.63 -9.79
C ILE A 50 -3.04 0.20 -9.82
N SER A 51 -3.30 -0.41 -8.66
CA SER A 51 -3.90 -1.75 -8.61
C SER A 51 -5.26 -1.80 -9.30
N VAL A 52 -6.11 -0.78 -9.11
CA VAL A 52 -7.43 -0.69 -9.75
C VAL A 52 -7.29 -0.54 -11.27
N LEU A 53 -6.39 0.33 -11.73
CA LEU A 53 -6.17 0.58 -13.15
C LEU A 53 -5.60 -0.64 -13.87
N VAL A 54 -4.71 -1.39 -13.23
CA VAL A 54 -4.19 -2.65 -13.80
C VAL A 54 -5.29 -3.68 -13.94
N GLU A 55 -6.10 -3.89 -12.88
CA GLU A 55 -7.22 -4.83 -12.94
C GLU A 55 -8.25 -4.42 -14.02
N ALA A 56 -8.53 -3.13 -14.17
CA ALA A 56 -9.44 -2.62 -15.20
C ALA A 56 -8.92 -2.84 -16.63
N GLN A 57 -7.60 -2.82 -16.84
CA GLN A 57 -6.97 -3.01 -18.16
C GLN A 57 -6.76 -4.48 -18.53
N ALA A 58 -6.68 -5.37 -17.55
CA ALA A 58 -6.39 -6.79 -17.78
C ALA A 58 -7.54 -7.61 -18.39
N GLY A 59 -8.70 -7.01 -18.62
CA GLY A 59 -9.89 -7.70 -19.13
C GLY A 59 -10.51 -8.67 -18.11
N ARG A 60 -11.60 -9.35 -18.50
CA ARG A 60 -12.30 -10.32 -17.63
C ARG A 60 -11.53 -11.64 -17.59
N SER A 61 -10.47 -11.71 -16.79
CA SER A 61 -9.83 -12.99 -16.46
C SER A 61 -10.21 -13.42 -15.05
N ASP A 62 -10.56 -14.69 -14.88
CA ASP A 62 -10.74 -15.27 -13.55
C ASP A 62 -9.39 -15.29 -12.82
N GLY A 63 -9.33 -14.79 -11.57
CA GLY A 63 -8.12 -14.84 -10.74
C GLY A 63 -7.64 -13.55 -10.10
N TRP A 64 -8.27 -12.39 -10.36
CA TRP A 64 -7.90 -11.12 -9.71
C TRP A 64 -8.30 -11.03 -8.23
N ARG A 65 -9.08 -11.99 -7.73
CA ARG A 65 -9.57 -12.00 -6.35
C ARG A 65 -9.18 -13.26 -5.61
N ARG A 66 -8.93 -13.11 -4.31
CA ARG A 66 -8.83 -14.23 -3.36
C ARG A 66 -9.54 -13.92 -2.06
N THR A 67 -9.91 -14.95 -1.32
CA THR A 67 -10.37 -14.81 0.06
C THR A 67 -9.19 -14.58 0.99
N ALA A 68 -9.10 -13.39 1.56
CA ALA A 68 -8.18 -13.10 2.64
C ALA A 68 -8.72 -13.62 3.98
N GLY A 69 -7.83 -14.17 4.79
CA GLY A 69 -8.14 -14.59 6.17
C GLY A 69 -8.54 -13.43 7.09
N PRO A 70 -8.87 -13.74 8.36
CA PRO A 70 -9.18 -12.75 9.39
C PRO A 70 -8.13 -11.64 9.50
N CYS A 71 -8.57 -10.39 9.70
CA CYS A 71 -7.66 -9.24 9.89
C CYS A 71 -8.18 -8.32 11.00
N PRO A 72 -7.33 -7.86 11.94
CA PRO A 72 -7.73 -6.91 12.98
C PRO A 72 -8.35 -5.63 12.43
N LEU A 73 -7.81 -5.10 11.33
CA LEU A 73 -8.34 -3.88 10.66
C LEU A 73 -9.72 -4.10 10.01
N ARG A 74 -10.22 -5.34 9.93
CA ARG A 74 -11.56 -5.70 9.47
C ARG A 74 -12.46 -6.23 10.59
N GLY A 75 -12.03 -6.13 11.85
CA GLY A 75 -12.72 -6.75 12.99
C GLY A 75 -12.67 -8.28 12.94
N MET A 76 -11.52 -8.84 12.57
CA MET A 76 -11.28 -10.28 12.42
C MET A 76 -12.15 -10.99 11.36
N ARG A 77 -12.72 -10.25 10.42
CA ARG A 77 -13.49 -10.81 9.31
C ARG A 77 -12.63 -11.13 8.08
N THR A 78 -13.03 -12.18 7.35
CA THR A 78 -12.51 -12.50 6.01
C THR A 78 -13.07 -11.51 4.98
N ALA A 79 -12.42 -11.41 3.81
CA ALA A 79 -12.89 -10.56 2.71
C ALA A 79 -12.35 -11.07 1.37
N SER A 80 -13.09 -10.86 0.29
CA SER A 80 -12.54 -10.95 -1.07
C SER A 80 -11.63 -9.75 -1.30
N VAL A 81 -10.36 -9.99 -1.66
CA VAL A 81 -9.33 -8.96 -1.86
C VAL A 81 -8.68 -9.11 -3.22
N ALA A 82 -8.18 -7.99 -3.76
CA ALA A 82 -7.39 -8.01 -4.99
C ALA A 82 -6.10 -8.81 -4.81
N GLN A 83 -5.67 -9.49 -5.87
CA GLN A 83 -4.39 -10.22 -5.95
C GLN A 83 -3.82 -10.16 -7.36
N GLY A 84 -2.65 -10.77 -7.55
CA GLY A 84 -1.99 -10.81 -8.85
C GLY A 84 -1.16 -9.56 -9.11
N GLU A 85 -0.89 -9.29 -10.38
CA GLU A 85 0.11 -8.30 -10.82
C GLU A 85 -0.22 -6.88 -10.39
N GLY A 86 -1.49 -6.48 -10.43
CA GLY A 86 -1.93 -5.14 -9.99
C GLY A 86 -1.62 -4.88 -8.52
N ALA A 87 -1.84 -5.87 -7.64
CA ALA A 87 -1.51 -5.73 -6.22
C ALA A 87 0.00 -5.71 -5.95
N ARG A 88 0.78 -6.45 -6.75
CA ARG A 88 2.26 -6.47 -6.67
C ARG A 88 2.87 -5.17 -7.17
N LEU A 89 2.45 -4.71 -8.35
CA LEU A 89 2.88 -3.41 -8.89
C LEU A 89 2.55 -2.28 -7.92
N ALA A 90 1.35 -2.28 -7.35
CA ALA A 90 0.96 -1.34 -6.33
C ALA A 90 1.88 -1.39 -5.10
N ALA A 91 2.35 -2.57 -4.68
CA ALA A 91 3.28 -2.73 -3.56
C ALA A 91 4.67 -2.14 -3.89
N THR A 92 5.22 -2.42 -5.07
CA THR A 92 6.49 -1.84 -5.53
C THR A 92 6.41 -0.32 -5.60
N VAL A 93 5.40 0.24 -6.29
CA VAL A 93 5.18 1.69 -6.37
C VAL A 93 5.04 2.29 -4.98
N SER A 94 4.34 1.60 -4.08
CA SER A 94 4.17 2.05 -2.69
C SER A 94 5.47 2.15 -1.91
N LEU A 95 6.39 1.20 -2.11
CA LEU A 95 7.68 1.17 -1.44
C LEU A 95 8.64 2.22 -1.99
N VAL A 96 8.66 2.41 -3.31
CA VAL A 96 9.45 3.47 -3.96
C VAL A 96 9.00 4.84 -3.45
N LEU A 97 7.69 5.11 -3.44
CA LEU A 97 7.15 6.37 -2.91
C LEU A 97 7.41 6.54 -1.40
N ALA A 98 7.27 5.48 -0.61
CA ALA A 98 7.58 5.51 0.82
C ALA A 98 9.08 5.79 1.07
N SER A 99 9.96 5.19 0.28
CA SER A 99 11.41 5.43 0.32
C SER A 99 11.75 6.89 0.02
N ALA A 100 11.21 7.44 -1.07
CA ALA A 100 11.36 8.85 -1.43
C ALA A 100 10.87 9.77 -0.30
N LYS A 101 9.66 9.52 0.22
CA LYS A 101 9.08 10.30 1.32
C LYS A 101 9.91 10.24 2.60
N VAL A 102 10.48 9.09 2.95
CA VAL A 102 11.33 8.96 4.13
C VAL A 102 12.65 9.73 3.94
N ARG A 103 13.24 9.68 2.74
CA ARG A 103 14.46 10.43 2.44
C ARG A 103 14.23 11.94 2.51
N ASP A 104 13.10 12.40 2.00
CA ASP A 104 12.64 13.79 2.05
C ASP A 104 12.54 14.29 3.50
N HIS A 105 11.77 13.61 4.34
CA HIS A 105 11.65 13.95 5.77
C HIS A 105 12.99 13.90 6.54
N VAL A 106 13.92 13.03 6.11
CA VAL A 106 15.27 12.98 6.69
C VAL A 106 16.13 14.17 6.23
N ALA A 107 15.99 14.61 4.99
CA ALA A 107 16.70 15.77 4.45
C ALA A 107 16.19 17.07 5.11
N ASP A 108 14.88 17.18 5.29
CA ASP A 108 14.22 18.31 5.94
C ASP A 108 14.46 18.35 7.46
N GLY A 109 14.81 17.20 8.06
CA GLY A 109 15.05 17.09 9.49
C GLY A 109 13.75 17.11 10.31
N ASP A 110 12.67 16.55 9.76
CA ASP A 110 11.35 16.64 10.39
C ASP A 110 11.26 15.88 11.72
N GLY A 111 10.88 16.60 12.78
CA GLY A 111 10.56 16.03 14.09
C GLY A 111 11.66 15.12 14.65
N ALA A 112 11.35 13.85 14.88
CA ALA A 112 12.31 12.87 15.41
C ALA A 112 13.47 12.57 14.44
N LEU A 113 13.31 12.85 13.14
CA LEU A 113 14.33 12.64 12.12
C LEU A 113 15.44 13.70 12.17
N ALA A 114 15.26 14.81 12.90
CA ALA A 114 16.35 15.70 13.27
C ALA A 114 17.46 14.98 14.08
N ARG A 115 17.12 13.89 14.77
CA ARG A 115 18.06 13.12 15.59
C ARG A 115 18.85 12.14 14.71
N ARG A 116 20.17 12.31 14.65
CA ARG A 116 21.11 11.50 13.85
C ARG A 116 20.88 9.97 13.91
N PRO A 117 20.68 9.32 15.08
CA PRO A 117 20.46 7.87 15.09
C PRO A 117 19.14 7.47 14.43
N VAL A 118 18.09 8.27 14.60
CA VAL A 118 16.77 8.03 14.01
C VAL A 118 16.83 8.23 12.49
N ALA A 119 17.47 9.31 12.03
CA ALA A 119 17.72 9.55 10.60
C ALA A 119 18.51 8.41 9.94
N ALA A 120 19.52 7.87 10.62
CA ALA A 120 20.33 6.77 10.09
C ALA A 120 19.50 5.48 9.94
N ALA A 121 18.66 5.16 10.93
CA ALA A 121 17.75 4.03 10.84
C ALA A 121 16.73 4.21 9.70
N ALA A 122 16.14 5.41 9.59
CA ALA A 122 15.20 5.76 8.54
C ALA A 122 15.81 5.62 7.14
N ARG A 123 17.05 6.09 6.93
CA ARG A 123 17.78 5.91 5.65
C ARG A 123 18.00 4.45 5.29
N ARG A 124 18.32 3.59 6.27
CA ARG A 124 18.48 2.14 6.03
C ARG A 124 17.17 1.49 5.59
N VAL A 125 16.07 1.86 6.22
CA VAL A 125 14.73 1.38 5.83
C VAL A 125 14.38 1.85 4.42
N ALA A 126 14.56 3.14 4.11
CA ALA A 126 14.33 3.68 2.78
C ALA A 126 15.17 2.95 1.72
N GLY A 127 16.48 2.77 1.96
CA GLY A 127 17.35 2.03 1.03
C GLY A 127 16.98 0.55 0.86
N ARG A 128 16.32 -0.07 1.84
CA ARG A 128 15.75 -1.42 1.66
C ARG A 128 14.52 -1.40 0.75
N TRP A 129 13.65 -0.40 0.92
CA TRP A 129 12.44 -0.25 0.11
C TRP A 129 12.70 0.23 -1.31
N ASP A 130 13.80 0.95 -1.54
CA ASP A 130 14.22 1.42 -2.86
C ASP A 130 14.66 0.31 -3.82
N ARG A 131 15.00 -0.86 -3.26
CA ARG A 131 15.43 -2.05 -4.02
C ARG A 131 14.26 -3.00 -4.34
N ALA A 132 13.03 -2.57 -4.08
CA ALA A 132 11.81 -3.32 -4.32
C ALA A 132 11.37 -3.28 -5.79
#